data_AF-A0AAN7CQF6-F1
#
_entry.id   AF-A0AAN7CQF6-F1
#
_cell.length_a   1.000
_cell.length_b   1.000
_cell.length_c   1.000
_cell.angle_alpha   90.00
_cell.angle_beta   90.00
_cell.angle_gamma   90.00
#
_symmetry.space_group_name_H-M   'P 1'
#
loop_
_entity.id
_entity.type
_entity.pdbx_description
1 polymer ?
#
loop_
_entity_poly.entity_id
_entity_poly.type
_entity_poly.pdbx_seq_one_letter_code
_entity_poly.pdbx_strand_id
1 'polypeptide(L)'
;AMDYVFEPMPRQDRQRHYRIKRLLAERLSHWCSALPAELRLMVARHLVRLCAIVTTQALWATRESFDCSVDMSKDVWASYVHIDGIRYLAGLSNDRERAGSEPSKLVRAGNGFHSNTLYILEDH
;
A
#
# COMPACT_ATOMS: atom_id res chain seq x y z
N ALA A 1 20.50 -20.10 1.45
CA ALA A 1 20.74 -18.92 0.61
C ALA A 1 20.54 -17.69 1.49
N MET A 2 21.41 -16.68 1.40
CA MET A 2 21.19 -15.39 2.08
C MET A 2 20.20 -14.61 1.22
N ASP A 3 18.93 -14.59 1.61
CA ASP A 3 17.93 -13.73 0.99
C ASP A 3 18.27 -12.28 1.33
N TYR A 4 19.01 -11.63 0.44
CA TYR A 4 19.30 -10.22 0.54
C TYR A 4 18.02 -9.43 0.24
N VAL A 5 17.30 -9.06 1.29
CA VAL A 5 16.17 -8.13 1.21
C VAL A 5 16.73 -6.71 1.28
N PHE A 6 16.95 -6.10 0.12
CA PHE A 6 17.30 -4.68 0.05
C PHE A 6 16.10 -3.84 0.47
N GLU A 7 16.17 -3.25 1.66
CA GLU A 7 15.19 -2.26 2.12
C GLU A 7 15.80 -0.85 1.95
N PRO A 8 15.34 -0.05 0.97
CA PRO A 8 15.86 1.30 0.77
C PRO A 8 15.57 2.19 1.98
N MET A 9 16.50 3.08 2.31
CA MET A 9 16.27 4.02 3.41
C MET A 9 15.09 4.96 3.07
N PRO A 10 14.27 5.39 4.04
CA PRO A 10 13.10 6.25 3.79
C PRO A 10 13.42 7.54 3.01
N ARG A 11 14.63 8.09 3.21
CA ARG A 11 15.12 9.25 2.44
C ARG A 11 15.32 8.92 0.95
N GLN A 12 15.79 7.72 0.64
CA GLN A 12 15.98 7.25 -0.74
C GLN A 12 14.63 7.01 -1.42
N ASP A 13 13.62 6.53 -0.71
CA ASP A 13 12.26 6.37 -1.26
C ASP A 13 11.61 7.70 -1.59
N ARG A 14 11.71 8.69 -0.71
CA ARG A 14 11.22 10.05 -1.01
C ARG A 14 11.92 10.64 -2.23
N GLN A 15 13.22 10.43 -2.36
CA GLN A 15 14.00 10.89 -3.53
C GLN A 15 13.60 10.16 -4.82
N ARG A 16 13.40 8.83 -4.76
CA ARG A 16 12.92 8.03 -5.89
C ARG A 16 11.54 8.50 -6.34
N HIS A 17 10.61 8.68 -5.40
CA HIS A 17 9.26 9.14 -5.69
C HIS A 17 9.25 10.54 -6.33
N TYR A 18 10.08 11.47 -5.85
CA TYR A 18 10.25 12.78 -6.49
C TYR A 18 10.83 12.67 -7.89
N ARG A 19 11.87 11.82 -8.08
CA ARG A 19 12.52 11.62 -9.37
C ARG A 19 11.59 11.02 -10.41
N ILE A 20 10.78 10.03 -10.04
CA ILE A 20 9.79 9.39 -10.93
C ILE A 20 8.77 10.42 -11.41
N LYS A 21 8.20 11.23 -10.49
CA LYS A 21 7.26 12.30 -10.85
C LYS A 21 7.88 13.33 -11.79
N ARG A 22 9.10 13.77 -11.50
CA ARG A 22 9.79 14.75 -12.34
C ARG A 22 10.07 14.21 -13.73
N LEU A 23 10.59 12.99 -13.83
CA LEU A 23 10.83 12.30 -15.11
C LEU A 23 9.53 12.18 -15.93
N LEU A 24 8.42 11.83 -15.28
CA LEU A 24 7.14 11.72 -15.96
C LEU A 24 6.60 13.09 -16.39
N ALA A 25 6.73 14.13 -15.58
CA ALA A 25 6.33 15.49 -15.93
C ALA A 25 7.18 16.07 -17.09
N GLU A 26 8.47 15.73 -17.11
CA GLU A 26 9.39 16.03 -18.23
C GLU A 26 8.95 15.28 -19.49
N ARG A 27 8.55 14.00 -19.41
CA ARG A 27 8.00 13.26 -20.57
C ARG A 27 6.67 13.83 -21.06
N LEU A 28 5.77 14.19 -20.13
CA LEU A 28 4.50 14.84 -20.46
C LEU A 28 4.69 16.18 -21.18
N SER A 29 5.86 16.81 -21.09
CA SER A 29 6.16 18.01 -21.89
C SER A 29 6.09 17.76 -23.40
N HIS A 30 6.40 16.55 -23.83
CA HIS A 30 6.40 16.19 -25.25
C HIS A 30 4.98 15.91 -25.76
N TRP A 31 4.11 15.38 -24.91
CA TRP A 31 2.73 15.01 -25.30
C TRP A 31 1.71 16.10 -24.99
N CYS A 32 1.97 16.89 -23.95
CA CYS A 32 1.09 17.95 -23.45
C CYS A 32 1.87 19.26 -23.34
N SER A 33 2.52 19.68 -24.43
CA SER A 33 3.34 20.92 -24.47
C SER A 33 2.55 22.18 -24.16
N ALA A 34 1.24 22.19 -24.42
CA ALA A 34 0.33 23.27 -24.10
C ALA A 34 0.04 23.44 -22.60
N LEU A 35 0.34 22.44 -21.77
CA LEU A 35 0.12 22.52 -20.33
C LEU A 35 1.33 23.15 -19.61
N PRO A 36 1.08 24.11 -18.69
CA PRO A 36 2.09 24.58 -17.74
C PRO A 36 2.77 23.46 -16.97
N ALA A 37 3.99 23.71 -16.49
CA ALA A 37 4.79 22.71 -15.78
C ALA A 37 4.10 22.22 -14.50
N GLU A 38 3.37 23.09 -13.82
CA GLU A 38 2.60 22.80 -12.61
C GLU A 38 1.50 21.78 -12.89
N LEU A 39 0.72 21.99 -13.96
CA LEU A 39 -0.34 21.07 -14.35
C LEU A 39 0.22 19.72 -14.81
N ARG A 40 1.34 19.72 -15.55
CA ARG A 40 2.03 18.47 -15.91
C ARG A 40 2.54 17.71 -14.70
N LEU A 41 3.04 18.41 -13.67
CA LEU A 41 3.46 17.79 -12.42
C LEU A 41 2.27 17.20 -11.65
N MET A 42 1.12 17.88 -11.63
CA MET A 42 -0.11 17.36 -11.05
C MET A 42 -0.58 16.09 -11.77
N VAL A 43 -0.62 16.10 -13.11
CA VAL A 43 -0.96 14.92 -13.90
C VAL A 43 0.03 13.78 -13.66
N ALA A 44 1.34 14.07 -13.67
CA ALA A 44 2.37 13.08 -13.36
C ALA A 44 2.16 12.44 -11.98
N ARG A 45 1.78 13.23 -10.97
CA ARG A 45 1.46 12.71 -9.63
C ARG A 45 0.28 11.74 -9.67
N HIS A 46 -0.76 12.02 -10.44
CA HIS A 46 -1.91 11.11 -10.58
C HIS A 46 -1.53 9.83 -11.33
N LEU A 47 -0.79 9.95 -12.43
CA LEU A 47 -0.34 8.81 -13.22
C LEU A 47 0.58 7.87 -12.43
N VAL A 48 1.51 8.40 -11.62
CA VAL A 48 2.35 7.57 -10.75
C VAL A 48 1.51 6.74 -9.78
N ARG A 49 0.48 7.36 -9.17
CA ARG A 49 -0.46 6.63 -8.29
C ARG A 49 -1.22 5.55 -9.05
N LEU A 50 -1.75 5.84 -10.24
CA LEU A 50 -2.44 4.85 -11.06
C LEU A 50 -1.52 3.69 -11.44
N CYS A 51 -0.27 3.96 -11.82
CA CYS A 51 0.70 2.91 -12.08
C CYS A 51 0.96 2.05 -10.83
N ALA A 52 1.07 2.66 -9.66
CA ALA A 52 1.23 1.93 -8.40
C ALA A 52 0.03 1.03 -8.11
N ILE A 53 -1.20 1.53 -8.29
CA ILE A 53 -2.43 0.76 -8.14
C ILE A 53 -2.45 -0.42 -9.12
N VAL A 54 -2.25 -0.18 -10.41
CA VAL A 54 -2.28 -1.24 -11.45
C VAL A 54 -1.21 -2.28 -11.22
N THR A 55 0.02 -1.86 -10.89
CA THR A 55 1.13 -2.79 -10.59
C THR A 55 0.82 -3.62 -9.35
N THR A 56 0.24 -2.99 -8.33
CA THR A 56 -0.21 -3.66 -7.11
C THR A 56 -1.27 -4.69 -7.44
N GLN A 57 -2.34 -4.30 -8.13
CA GLN A 57 -3.41 -5.22 -8.55
C GLN A 57 -2.86 -6.41 -9.34
N ALA A 58 -1.92 -6.18 -10.27
CA ALA A 58 -1.28 -7.25 -11.03
C ALA A 58 -0.47 -8.20 -10.12
N LEU A 59 0.30 -7.66 -9.17
CA LEU A 59 1.02 -8.47 -8.19
C LEU A 59 0.08 -9.30 -7.30
N TRP A 60 -1.03 -8.71 -6.86
CA TRP A 60 -2.03 -9.41 -6.05
C TRP A 60 -2.82 -10.45 -6.85
N ALA A 61 -3.11 -10.21 -8.13
CA ALA A 61 -3.74 -11.19 -9.00
C ALA A 61 -2.89 -12.45 -9.17
N THR A 62 -1.56 -12.32 -9.11
CA THR A 62 -0.63 -13.47 -9.14
C THR A 62 -0.40 -14.11 -7.78
N ARG A 63 -0.85 -13.48 -6.68
CA ARG A 63 -0.73 -14.03 -5.34
C ARG A 63 -1.90 -14.96 -5.08
N GLU A 64 -1.64 -16.15 -4.56
CA GLU A 64 -2.71 -17.03 -4.07
C GLU A 64 -3.50 -16.27 -3.00
N SER A 65 -4.79 -16.00 -3.27
CA SER A 65 -5.69 -15.45 -2.29
C SER A 65 -5.78 -16.44 -1.13
N PHE A 66 -5.41 -16.01 0.07
CA PHE A 66 -5.60 -16.83 1.26
C PHE A 66 -6.80 -16.27 2.03
N ASP A 67 -7.82 -17.10 2.17
CA ASP A 67 -8.90 -16.80 3.12
C ASP A 67 -8.31 -16.89 4.53
N CYS A 68 -8.46 -15.82 5.30
CA CYS A 68 -8.06 -15.80 6.70
C CYS A 68 -9.29 -15.76 7.60
N SER A 69 -9.43 -16.78 8.45
CA SER A 69 -10.41 -16.76 9.54
C SER A 69 -9.74 -16.15 10.76
N VAL A 70 -10.34 -15.10 11.31
CA VAL A 70 -9.91 -14.49 12.57
C VAL A 70 -10.94 -14.76 13.66
N ASP A 71 -10.46 -15.15 14.82
CA ASP A 71 -11.24 -15.37 16.03
C ASP A 71 -11.54 -14.03 16.70
N MET A 72 -12.77 -13.55 16.55
CA MET A 72 -13.21 -12.26 17.09
C MET A 72 -13.28 -12.23 18.63
N SER A 73 -13.15 -13.38 19.30
CA SER A 73 -13.05 -13.43 20.77
C SER A 73 -11.66 -13.03 21.28
N LYS A 74 -10.65 -13.01 20.38
CA LYS A 74 -9.26 -12.65 20.68
C LYS A 74 -8.92 -11.30 20.07
N ASP A 75 -7.78 -10.75 20.49
CA ASP A 75 -7.24 -9.57 19.85
C ASP A 75 -6.99 -9.86 18.35
N VAL A 76 -7.37 -8.91 17.49
CA VAL A 76 -7.10 -8.98 16.04
C VAL A 76 -6.10 -7.89 15.68
N TRP A 77 -5.05 -8.29 14.98
CA TRP A 77 -3.94 -7.47 14.54
C TRP A 77 -3.96 -7.36 13.02
N ALA A 78 -3.63 -6.17 12.51
CA ALA A 78 -3.42 -5.92 11.10
C ALA A 78 -1.93 -5.85 10.78
N SER A 79 -1.57 -6.47 9.65
CA SER A 79 -0.32 -6.20 8.94
C SER A 79 -0.56 -5.22 7.81
N TYR A 80 0.43 -4.38 7.52
CA TYR A 80 0.34 -3.38 6.47
C TYR A 80 1.50 -3.52 5.49
N VAL A 81 1.23 -3.11 4.25
CA VAL A 81 2.25 -2.88 3.23
C VAL A 81 2.22 -1.41 2.84
N HIS A 82 3.39 -0.84 2.60
CA HIS A 82 3.49 0.52 2.07
C HIS A 82 3.75 0.46 0.58
N ILE A 83 2.85 1.04 -0.21
CA ILE A 83 3.00 1.15 -1.66
C ILE A 83 3.03 2.64 -1.98
N ASP A 84 4.15 3.09 -2.56
CA ASP A 84 4.37 4.51 -2.90
C ASP A 84 4.17 5.48 -1.72
N GLY A 85 4.48 5.02 -0.50
CA GLY A 85 4.33 5.77 0.75
C GLY A 85 2.91 5.83 1.31
N ILE A 86 1.95 5.16 0.67
CA ILE A 86 0.59 4.98 1.19
C ILE A 86 0.52 3.61 1.89
N ARG A 87 -0.12 3.58 3.06
CA ARG A 87 -0.26 2.39 3.89
C ARG A 87 -1.54 1.63 3.51
N TYR A 88 -1.40 0.36 3.12
CA TYR A 88 -2.48 -0.54 2.74
C TYR A 88 -2.55 -1.73 3.69
N LEU A 89 -3.77 -2.20 3.98
CA LEU A 89 -4.00 -3.42 4.77
C LEU A 89 -3.51 -4.63 3.95
N ALA A 90 -2.59 -5.42 4.51
CA ALA A 90 -2.04 -6.59 3.85
C ALA A 90 -2.65 -7.90 4.36
N GLY A 91 -3.13 -7.92 5.61
CA GLY A 91 -3.74 -9.10 6.21
C GLY A 91 -4.14 -8.89 7.67
N LEU A 92 -4.86 -9.88 8.20
CA LEU A 92 -5.36 -9.90 9.58
C LEU A 92 -4.91 -11.19 10.27
N SER A 93 -4.65 -11.11 11.57
CA SER A 93 -4.20 -12.23 12.37
C SER A 93 -4.55 -12.05 13.84
N ASN A 94 -4.89 -13.13 14.55
CA ASN A 94 -4.97 -13.07 16.02
C ASN A 94 -3.60 -13.11 16.70
N ASP A 95 -2.57 -13.49 15.95
CA ASP A 95 -1.19 -13.52 16.39
C ASP A 95 -0.49 -12.19 16.02
N ARG A 96 0.03 -11.51 17.04
CA ARG A 96 0.77 -10.25 16.91
C ARG A 96 2.08 -10.45 16.12
N GLU A 97 2.76 -11.58 16.29
CA GLU A 97 4.06 -11.83 15.66
C GLU A 97 3.91 -12.02 14.15
N ARG A 98 2.77 -12.60 13.71
CA ARG A 98 2.41 -12.70 12.30
C ARG A 98 2.00 -11.38 11.65
N ALA A 99 1.69 -10.35 12.44
CA ALA A 99 1.31 -9.04 11.91
C ALA A 99 2.52 -8.18 11.47
N GLY A 100 3.74 -8.71 11.58
CA GLY A 100 4.96 -8.12 11.02
C GLY A 100 5.61 -7.07 11.91
N SER A 101 6.42 -6.20 11.32
CA SER A 101 7.27 -5.23 12.01
C SER A 101 6.52 -4.05 12.63
N GLU A 102 5.32 -3.71 12.14
CA GLU A 102 4.45 -2.67 12.69
C GLU A 102 3.01 -3.16 12.93
N PRO A 103 2.80 -4.11 13.87
CA PRO A 103 1.50 -4.72 14.07
C PRO A 103 0.57 -3.72 14.76
N SER A 104 -0.54 -3.36 14.12
CA SER A 104 -1.58 -2.51 14.73
C SER A 104 -2.74 -3.35 15.22
N LYS A 105 -3.10 -3.21 16.50
CA LYS A 105 -4.29 -3.88 17.05
C LYS A 105 -5.54 -3.17 16.54
N LEU A 106 -6.38 -3.90 15.80
CA LEU A 106 -7.64 -3.39 15.27
C LEU A 106 -8.82 -3.66 16.20
N VAL A 107 -8.86 -4.87 16.78
CA VAL A 107 -9.96 -5.29 17.66
C VAL A 107 -9.37 -5.79 18.97
N ARG A 108 -9.99 -5.39 20.08
CA ARG A 108 -9.64 -5.86 21.42
C ARG A 108 -10.59 -6.98 21.84
N ALA A 109 -10.04 -8.05 22.38
CA ALA A 109 -10.79 -9.13 22.98
C ALA A 109 -11.78 -8.59 24.03
N GLY A 110 -13.00 -9.13 24.03
CA GLY A 110 -14.03 -8.84 25.05
C GLY A 110 -14.95 -7.65 24.78
N ASN A 111 -14.78 -6.91 23.68
CA ASN A 111 -15.64 -5.76 23.37
C ASN A 111 -17.02 -6.10 22.76
N GLY A 112 -17.54 -7.32 22.97
CA GLY A 112 -18.87 -7.71 22.47
C GLY A 112 -19.03 -7.55 20.95
N PHE A 113 -17.92 -7.64 20.21
CA PHE A 113 -17.92 -7.48 18.75
C PHE A 113 -18.53 -8.76 18.12
N HIS A 114 -19.86 -8.81 18.08
CA HIS A 114 -20.64 -9.92 17.52
C HIS A 114 -20.83 -9.81 16.00
N SER A 115 -20.11 -8.89 15.33
CA SER A 115 -20.19 -8.74 13.89
C SER A 115 -19.24 -9.73 13.22
N ASN A 116 -19.81 -10.69 12.50
CA ASN A 116 -19.06 -11.65 11.68
C ASN A 116 -18.59 -11.04 10.34
N THR A 117 -18.71 -9.71 10.19
CA THR A 117 -18.45 -8.99 8.95
C THR A 117 -17.55 -7.80 9.23
N LEU A 118 -16.37 -7.80 8.62
CA LEU A 118 -15.48 -6.66 8.54
C LEU A 118 -15.69 -5.97 7.19
N TYR A 119 -16.10 -4.71 7.21
CA TYR A 119 -16.20 -3.91 5.99
C TYR A 119 -14.84 -3.27 5.71
N ILE A 120 -14.22 -3.67 4.61
CA ILE A 120 -13.01 -3.04 4.08
C ILE A 120 -13.47 -2.02 3.04
N LEU A 121 -13.23 -0.74 3.31
CA LEU A 121 -13.37 0.29 2.28
C LEU A 121 -12.15 0.20 1.37
N GLU A 122 -12.34 -0.31 0.15
CA GLU A 122 -11.36 -0.14 -0.92
C GLU A 122 -11.33 1.34 -1.31
N ASP A 123 -10.18 1.98 -1.15
CA ASP A 123 -9.96 3.31 -1.73
C ASP A 123 -9.65 3.10 -3.22
N HIS A 124 -10.60 3.42 -4.09
CA HIS A 124 -10.49 3.30 -5.56
C HIS A 124 -9.60 4.38 -6.17
#